data_AF-H2XTM0-F1
#
_entry.id   AF-H2XTM0-F1
#
_cell.length_a   1.000
_cell.length_b   1.000
_cell.length_c   1.000
_cell.angle_alpha   90.00
_cell.angle_beta   90.00
_cell.angle_gamma   90.00
#
_symmetry.space_group_name_H-M   'P 1'
#
loop_
_entity.id
_entity.type
_entity.pdbx_description
1 polymer ?
#
loop_
_entity_poly.entity_id
_entity_poly.type
_entity_poly.pdbx_seq_one_letter_code
_entity_poly.pdbx_strand_id
1 'polypeptide(L)'
;MFACSLSTAYGSNCAFRCSRGYHLVGSNSIQCGDANNDGVGEWSADFPVCNEVICIPSLSAPSNGSINCTDFSQLDSQCHFSCDNGFFLRGNDIITCNDDDNNGEGEWSSNPATCKEITCQVQNSPVNGSISCTRGVLYGSACFFECNPGYSLVGYDTVLCGEPNSDGAGQWSIEEEPPTCISNECSPES
;
A
#
# COMPACT_ATOMS: atom_id res chain seq x y z
N MET A 1 14.85 25.57 17.77
CA MET A 1 15.47 26.90 18.01
C MET A 1 15.02 27.41 19.37
N PHE A 2 15.87 28.12 20.08
CA PHE A 2 15.51 28.75 21.35
C PHE A 2 16.10 30.16 21.44
N ALA A 3 15.45 31.03 22.23
CA ALA A 3 15.89 32.39 22.45
C ALA A 3 15.70 32.75 23.93
N CYS A 4 16.74 33.29 24.56
CA CYS A 4 16.74 33.70 25.96
C CYS A 4 16.96 35.20 26.08
N SER A 5 16.21 35.88 26.95
CA SER A 5 16.28 37.33 27.12
C SER A 5 17.61 37.82 27.71
N LEU A 6 18.19 37.07 28.65
CA LEU A 6 19.44 37.42 29.34
C LEU A 6 20.43 36.25 29.38
N SER A 7 20.42 35.39 28.35
CA SER A 7 21.21 34.16 28.32
C SER A 7 20.92 33.29 29.56
N THR A 8 21.90 33.05 30.44
CA THR A 8 21.78 32.24 31.66
C THR A 8 21.68 33.06 32.96
N ALA A 9 21.46 34.37 32.89
CA ALA A 9 21.39 35.22 34.09
C ALA A 9 20.05 35.08 34.85
N TYR A 10 20.07 35.44 36.14
CA TYR A 10 18.85 35.55 36.95
C TYR A 10 17.80 36.45 36.27
N GLY A 11 16.55 35.99 36.26
CA GLY A 11 15.45 36.65 35.58
C GLY A 11 15.39 36.40 34.07
N SER A 12 16.35 35.67 33.47
CA SER A 12 16.31 35.28 32.06
C SER A 12 15.10 34.40 31.77
N ASN A 13 14.38 34.69 30.69
CA ASN A 13 13.29 33.88 30.18
C ASN A 13 13.69 33.33 28.81
N CYS A 14 13.68 32.00 28.69
CA CYS A 14 14.01 31.27 27.48
C CYS A 14 12.75 30.68 26.86
N ALA A 15 12.49 30.94 25.58
CA ALA A 15 11.39 30.34 24.81
C ALA A 15 11.93 29.34 23.78
N PHE A 16 11.20 28.23 23.59
CA PHE A 16 11.61 27.10 22.75
C PHE A 16 10.59 26.82 21.66
N ARG A 17 11.08 26.48 20.47
CA ARG A 17 10.28 25.99 19.33
C ARG A 17 11.05 24.91 18.60
N CYS A 18 10.33 23.87 18.17
CA CYS A 18 10.89 22.82 17.34
C CYS A 18 10.79 23.17 15.84
N SER A 19 11.64 22.54 15.03
CA SER A 19 11.54 22.60 13.57
C SER A 19 10.30 21.80 13.12
N ARG A 20 9.84 22.03 11.88
CA ARG A 20 8.79 21.17 11.28
C ARG A 20 9.24 19.71 11.30
N GLY A 21 8.32 18.79 11.59
CA GLY A 21 8.62 17.37 11.77
C GLY A 21 9.06 16.99 13.18
N TYR A 22 9.06 17.95 14.12
CA TYR A 22 9.42 17.71 15.51
C TYR A 22 8.38 18.30 16.46
N HIS A 23 8.07 17.55 17.51
CA HIS A 23 7.17 17.95 18.59
C HIS A 23 7.94 18.34 19.85
N LEU A 24 7.51 19.42 20.51
CA LEU A 24 8.14 19.93 21.72
C LEU A 24 7.62 19.19 22.96
N VAL A 25 8.50 18.41 23.60
CA VAL A 25 8.22 17.70 24.84
C VAL A 25 8.80 18.48 26.01
N GLY A 26 7.92 18.99 26.89
CA GLY A 26 8.28 19.79 28.06
C GLY A 26 7.73 21.22 28.00
N SER A 27 8.27 22.11 28.84
CA SER A 27 7.83 23.51 28.90
C SER A 27 8.30 24.30 27.68
N ASN A 28 7.39 25.02 27.01
CA ASN A 28 7.73 25.89 25.87
C ASN A 28 8.48 27.17 26.29
N SER A 29 8.55 27.47 27.59
CA SER A 29 9.39 28.52 28.16
C SER A 29 9.85 28.17 29.57
N ILE A 30 11.08 28.56 29.92
CA ILE A 30 11.63 28.42 31.28
C ILE A 30 12.22 29.74 31.74
N GLN A 31 12.20 29.98 33.05
CA GLN A 31 12.76 31.19 33.67
C GLN A 31 13.81 30.84 34.72
N CYS A 32 14.91 31.57 34.75
CA CYS A 32 15.92 31.47 35.79
C CYS A 32 15.49 32.34 36.99
N GLY A 33 15.32 31.73 38.15
CA GLY A 33 14.89 32.39 39.38
C GLY A 33 15.52 31.74 40.61
N ASP A 34 15.17 32.23 41.79
CA ASP A 34 15.62 31.70 43.07
C ASP A 34 14.35 31.44 43.90
N ALA A 35 13.72 30.29 43.67
CA ALA A 35 12.41 29.99 44.22
C ALA A 35 12.46 29.70 45.73
N ASN A 36 13.60 29.22 46.24
CA ASN A 36 13.82 28.86 47.63
C ASN A 36 14.52 29.97 48.45
N ASN A 37 14.95 31.06 47.82
CA ASN A 37 15.66 32.21 48.40
C ASN A 37 16.99 31.83 49.08
N ASP A 38 17.70 30.86 48.51
CA ASP A 38 19.00 30.40 49.04
C ASP A 38 20.20 31.11 48.38
N GLY A 39 19.95 31.99 47.41
CA GLY A 39 20.97 32.71 46.64
C GLY A 39 21.52 31.94 45.44
N VAL A 40 20.96 30.77 45.11
CA VAL A 40 21.31 29.95 43.94
C VAL A 40 20.20 30.06 42.89
N GLY A 41 20.58 30.42 41.67
CA GLY A 41 19.65 30.49 40.54
C GLY A 41 19.35 29.11 39.98
N GLU A 42 18.06 28.77 39.86
CA GLU A 42 17.55 27.55 39.24
C GLU A 42 16.55 27.87 38.13
N TRP A 43 16.51 26.99 37.12
CA TRP A 43 15.48 27.07 36.07
C TRP A 43 14.15 26.54 36.59
N SER A 44 13.06 27.19 36.19
CA SER A 44 11.70 26.81 36.59
C SER A 44 11.26 25.42 36.13
N ALA A 45 11.94 24.85 35.14
CA ALA A 45 11.75 23.49 34.63
C ALA A 45 13.01 23.04 33.85
N ASP A 46 13.08 21.75 33.54
CA ASP A 46 14.11 21.20 32.66
C ASP A 46 14.00 21.78 31.23
N PHE A 47 15.11 21.75 30.50
CA PHE A 47 15.14 22.13 29.09
C PHE A 47 14.29 21.14 28.27
N PRO A 48 13.37 21.63 27.42
CA PRO A 48 12.52 20.74 26.63
C PRO A 48 13.32 20.04 25.53
N VAL A 49 12.78 18.92 25.04
CA VAL A 49 13.35 18.15 23.93
C VAL A 49 12.43 18.24 22.72
N CYS A 50 13.01 18.28 21.53
CA CYS A 50 12.27 18.16 20.28
C CYS A 50 12.37 16.71 19.79
N ASN A 51 11.27 15.96 19.88
CA ASN A 51 11.20 14.60 19.37
C ASN A 51 10.68 14.59 17.94
N GLU A 52 11.18 13.68 17.10
CA GLU A 52 10.68 13.50 15.74
C GLU A 52 9.23 13.00 15.76
N VAL A 53 8.43 13.58 14.88
CA VAL A 53 7.08 13.09 14.58
C VAL A 53 7.22 11.95 13.57
N ILE A 54 6.86 10.75 14.02
CA ILE A 54 7.02 9.51 13.26
C ILE A 54 5.67 8.78 13.22
N CYS A 55 5.26 8.38 12.03
CA CYS A 55 4.05 7.59 11.85
C CYS A 55 4.25 6.13 12.23
N ILE A 56 3.29 5.60 12.99
CA ILE A 56 3.25 4.21 13.41
C ILE A 56 2.00 3.50 12.84
N PRO A 57 2.10 2.21 12.46
CA PRO A 57 3.30 1.39 12.50
C PRO A 57 4.30 1.75 11.38
N SER A 58 5.56 1.35 11.57
CA SER A 58 6.55 1.38 10.50
C SER A 58 6.08 0.48 9.36
N LEU A 59 6.18 0.97 8.13
CA LEU A 59 5.71 0.26 6.96
C LEU A 59 6.72 -0.77 6.46
N SER A 60 6.21 -1.87 5.93
CA SER A 60 6.98 -2.90 5.24
C SER A 60 6.40 -3.13 3.84
N ALA A 61 7.21 -3.66 2.93
CA ALA A 61 6.73 -4.06 1.62
C ALA A 61 5.57 -5.06 1.75
N PRO A 62 4.48 -4.91 0.96
CA PRO A 62 3.42 -5.90 0.91
C PRO A 62 3.95 -7.20 0.29
N SER A 63 3.33 -8.33 0.62
CA SER A 63 3.66 -9.59 -0.05
C SER A 63 3.39 -9.49 -1.56
N ASN A 64 4.38 -9.87 -2.38
CA ASN A 64 4.35 -9.74 -3.85
C ASN A 64 4.18 -8.28 -4.32
N GLY A 65 4.93 -7.38 -3.68
CA GLY A 65 5.02 -5.99 -4.07
C GLY A 65 6.16 -5.29 -3.38
N SER A 66 6.24 -3.98 -3.58
CA SER A 66 7.28 -3.13 -3.03
C SER A 66 6.71 -1.82 -2.50
N ILE A 67 7.48 -1.19 -1.62
CA ILE A 67 7.20 0.14 -1.07
C ILE A 67 8.42 1.03 -1.26
N ASN A 68 8.20 2.27 -1.66
CA ASN A 68 9.24 3.30 -1.75
C ASN A 68 8.77 4.55 -1.00
N CYS A 69 9.50 4.93 0.04
CA CYS A 69 9.18 6.10 0.86
C CYS A 69 10.26 7.17 0.69
N THR A 70 9.88 8.44 0.69
CA THR A 70 10.83 9.56 0.62
C THR A 70 11.71 9.64 1.88
N ASP A 71 11.10 9.55 3.07
CA ASP A 71 11.78 9.69 4.37
C ASP A 71 11.26 8.66 5.40
N PHE A 72 11.16 7.39 4.98
CA PHE A 72 10.64 6.29 5.80
C PHE A 72 9.29 6.65 6.44
N SER A 73 9.24 6.79 7.76
CA SER A 73 8.02 7.06 8.54
C SER A 73 7.99 8.48 9.14
N GLN A 74 8.86 9.39 8.70
CA GLN A 74 8.88 10.77 9.18
C GLN A 74 7.70 11.58 8.65
N LEU A 75 7.34 12.66 9.34
CA LEU A 75 6.31 13.60 8.90
C LEU A 75 6.53 14.05 7.45
N ASP A 76 5.43 14.16 6.70
CA ASP A 76 5.36 14.48 5.27
C ASP A 76 5.97 13.40 4.34
N SER A 77 6.50 12.29 4.87
CA SER A 77 7.00 11.18 4.05
C SER A 77 5.88 10.60 3.20
N GLN A 78 6.11 10.52 1.88
CA GLN A 78 5.21 9.88 0.93
C GLN A 78 5.72 8.49 0.60
N CYS A 79 4.89 7.48 0.85
CA CYS A 79 5.18 6.09 0.61
C CYS A 79 4.33 5.56 -0.55
N HIS A 80 4.99 5.22 -1.66
CA HIS A 80 4.39 4.65 -2.85
C HIS A 80 4.46 3.12 -2.81
N PHE A 81 3.32 2.46 -3.03
CA PHE A 81 3.19 1.02 -3.11
C PHE A 81 3.03 0.57 -4.56
N SER A 82 3.67 -0.54 -4.89
CA SER A 82 3.50 -1.21 -6.19
C SER A 82 3.42 -2.71 -5.99
N CYS A 83 2.75 -3.40 -6.92
CA CYS A 83 2.62 -4.85 -6.90
C CYS A 83 3.45 -5.50 -8.00
N ASP A 84 3.93 -6.70 -7.72
CA ASP A 84 4.63 -7.52 -8.69
C ASP A 84 3.68 -7.94 -9.82
N ASN A 85 4.25 -8.35 -10.95
CA ASN A 85 3.46 -8.79 -12.10
C ASN A 85 2.55 -9.99 -11.71
N GLY A 86 1.27 -9.93 -12.11
CA GLY A 86 0.26 -10.90 -11.72
C GLY A 86 -0.46 -10.58 -10.40
N PHE A 87 -0.17 -9.43 -9.79
CA PHE A 87 -0.86 -8.94 -8.59
C PHE A 87 -1.46 -7.54 -8.83
N PHE A 88 -2.62 -7.31 -8.22
CA PHE A 88 -3.35 -6.05 -8.27
C PHE A 88 -3.29 -5.34 -6.92
N LEU A 89 -3.06 -4.03 -6.96
CA LEU A 89 -2.98 -3.18 -5.77
C LEU A 89 -4.37 -2.88 -5.21
N ARG A 90 -4.57 -3.20 -3.93
CA ARG A 90 -5.79 -2.91 -3.16
C ARG A 90 -5.49 -1.86 -2.10
N GLY A 91 -6.09 -0.68 -2.25
CA GLY A 91 -5.91 0.46 -1.37
C GLY A 91 -5.37 1.66 -2.15
N ASN A 92 -4.82 2.63 -1.43
CA ASN A 92 -4.16 3.78 -2.03
C ASN A 92 -2.73 3.42 -2.43
N ASP A 93 -2.35 3.76 -3.66
CA ASP A 93 -0.99 3.57 -4.18
C ASP A 93 0.02 4.49 -3.50
N ILE A 94 -0.43 5.59 -2.88
CA ILE A 94 0.40 6.50 -2.09
C ILE A 94 -0.28 6.81 -0.75
N ILE A 95 0.49 6.76 0.33
CA ILE A 95 0.07 7.27 1.66
C ILE A 95 1.11 8.26 2.19
N THR A 96 0.67 9.23 2.99
CA THR A 96 1.53 10.28 3.55
C THR A 96 1.51 10.23 5.07
N CYS A 97 2.65 10.48 5.71
CA CYS A 97 2.71 10.64 7.17
C CYS A 97 2.29 12.05 7.57
N ASN A 98 1.23 12.18 8.37
CA ASN A 98 0.65 13.45 8.80
C ASN A 98 0.70 13.60 10.33
N ASP A 99 0.46 14.82 10.81
CA ASP A 99 0.29 15.18 12.23
C ASP A 99 -0.77 16.29 12.29
N ASP A 100 -1.98 15.92 11.89
CA ASP A 100 -3.06 16.88 11.60
C ASP A 100 -3.55 17.59 12.87
N ASP A 101 -3.43 16.96 14.04
CA ASP A 101 -3.80 17.53 15.34
C ASP A 101 -2.62 18.20 16.08
N ASN A 102 -1.41 18.16 15.49
CA ASN A 102 -0.17 18.72 16.03
C ASN A 102 0.16 18.21 17.44
N ASN A 103 -0.28 16.99 17.77
CA ASN A 103 -0.03 16.37 19.06
C ASN A 103 1.36 15.70 19.13
N GLY A 104 2.05 15.58 18.00
CA GLY A 104 3.37 14.97 17.88
C GLY A 104 3.38 13.45 17.64
N GLU A 105 2.21 12.83 17.55
CA GLU A 105 1.99 11.44 17.18
C GLU A 105 1.60 11.40 15.70
N GLY A 106 2.52 10.95 14.85
CA GLY A 106 2.27 10.87 13.42
C GLY A 106 1.25 9.79 13.07
N GLU A 107 0.36 10.08 12.12
CA GLU A 107 -0.60 9.13 11.56
C GLU A 107 -0.51 9.05 10.03
N TRP A 108 -0.58 7.83 9.49
CA TRP A 108 -0.64 7.63 8.05
C TRP A 108 -2.00 8.07 7.50
N SER A 109 -2.00 8.79 6.38
CA SER A 109 -3.21 9.30 5.72
C SER A 109 -4.21 8.20 5.31
N SER A 110 -3.76 6.95 5.23
CA SER A 110 -4.56 5.77 4.90
C SER A 110 -3.86 4.50 5.34
N ASN A 111 -4.60 3.40 5.40
CA ASN A 111 -4.02 2.08 5.64
C ASN A 111 -3.07 1.66 4.50
N PRO A 112 -2.01 0.87 4.79
CA PRO A 112 -1.09 0.36 3.78
C PRO A 112 -1.81 -0.48 2.73
N ALA A 113 -1.43 -0.31 1.46
CA ALA A 113 -1.98 -1.12 0.37
C ALA A 113 -1.56 -2.59 0.49
N THR A 114 -2.36 -3.47 -0.12
CA THR A 114 -2.04 -4.90 -0.24
C THR A 114 -2.05 -5.33 -1.69
N CYS A 115 -1.20 -6.30 -2.03
CA CYS A 115 -1.18 -6.90 -3.35
C CYS A 115 -1.99 -8.21 -3.32
N LYS A 116 -2.95 -8.33 -4.22
CA LYS A 116 -3.79 -9.53 -4.36
C LYS A 116 -3.56 -10.16 -5.71
N GLU A 117 -3.49 -11.49 -5.76
CA GLU A 117 -3.36 -12.21 -7.03
C GLU A 117 -4.50 -11.82 -7.98
N ILE A 118 -4.14 -11.56 -9.23
CA ILE A 118 -5.11 -11.37 -10.29
C ILE A 118 -5.65 -12.74 -10.67
N THR A 119 -6.96 -12.88 -10.58
CA THR A 119 -7.68 -14.10 -10.97
C THR A 119 -8.73 -13.77 -12.02
N CYS A 120 -8.79 -14.60 -13.05
CA CYS A 120 -9.87 -14.56 -14.02
C CYS A 120 -11.06 -15.41 -13.55
N GLN A 121 -12.21 -15.23 -14.20
CA GLN A 121 -13.38 -16.07 -13.94
C GLN A 121 -13.11 -17.55 -14.26
N VAL A 122 -13.74 -18.47 -13.53
CA VAL A 122 -13.60 -19.91 -13.82
C VAL A 122 -14.19 -20.24 -15.18
N GLN A 123 -13.43 -20.97 -16.00
CA GLN A 123 -13.90 -21.49 -17.29
C GLN A 123 -14.53 -22.87 -17.13
N ASN A 124 -15.63 -23.11 -17.83
CA ASN A 124 -16.31 -24.40 -17.83
C ASN A 124 -15.89 -25.23 -19.04
N SER A 125 -15.86 -26.55 -18.88
CA SER A 125 -15.66 -27.47 -20.01
C SER A 125 -16.84 -27.38 -20.99
N PRO A 126 -16.59 -27.36 -22.31
CA PRO A 126 -17.65 -27.48 -23.31
C PRO A 126 -18.37 -28.81 -23.16
N VAL A 127 -19.66 -28.84 -23.47
CA VAL A 127 -20.43 -30.09 -23.55
C VAL A 127 -19.77 -30.99 -24.61
N ASN A 128 -19.53 -32.25 -24.28
CA ASN A 128 -18.75 -33.19 -25.11
C ASN A 128 -17.29 -32.76 -25.35
N GLY A 129 -16.69 -32.05 -24.41
CA GLY A 129 -15.26 -31.79 -24.40
C GLY A 129 -14.70 -31.62 -22.99
N SER A 130 -13.46 -31.16 -22.93
CA SER A 130 -12.70 -30.96 -21.71
C SER A 130 -11.92 -29.65 -21.78
N ILE A 131 -11.50 -29.17 -20.61
CA ILE A 131 -10.64 -27.99 -20.46
C ILE A 131 -9.45 -28.35 -19.58
N SER A 132 -8.26 -27.89 -19.97
CA SER A 132 -7.03 -28.02 -19.20
C SER A 132 -6.33 -26.67 -19.10
N CYS A 133 -6.01 -26.23 -17.88
CA CYS A 133 -5.39 -24.93 -17.64
C CYS A 133 -4.02 -25.08 -16.99
N THR A 134 -3.03 -24.31 -17.44
CA THR A 134 -1.66 -24.38 -16.93
C THR A 134 -1.55 -23.93 -15.47
N ARG A 135 -2.31 -22.90 -15.06
CA ARG A 135 -2.28 -22.32 -13.71
C ARG A 135 -3.69 -22.05 -13.17
N GLY A 136 -4.66 -22.86 -13.56
CA GLY A 136 -6.07 -22.64 -13.21
C GLY A 136 -6.56 -21.29 -13.71
N VAL A 137 -6.99 -20.42 -12.79
CA VAL A 137 -7.53 -19.08 -13.09
C VAL A 137 -6.55 -17.93 -12.81
N LEU A 138 -5.29 -18.23 -12.50
CA LEU A 138 -4.31 -17.19 -12.18
C LEU A 138 -3.89 -16.41 -13.44
N TYR A 139 -3.47 -15.16 -13.24
CA TYR A 139 -2.83 -14.36 -14.29
C TYR A 139 -1.72 -15.13 -15.02
N GLY A 140 -1.70 -14.99 -16.35
CA GLY A 140 -0.79 -15.71 -17.24
C GLY A 140 -1.16 -17.19 -17.45
N SER A 141 -2.24 -17.70 -16.86
CA SER A 141 -2.75 -19.05 -17.15
C SER A 141 -3.24 -19.13 -18.60
N ALA A 142 -2.92 -20.25 -19.25
CA ALA A 142 -3.43 -20.63 -20.55
C ALA A 142 -4.36 -21.83 -20.37
N CYS A 143 -5.60 -21.73 -20.83
CA CYS A 143 -6.56 -22.83 -20.83
C CYS A 143 -6.81 -23.31 -22.25
N PHE A 144 -6.73 -24.62 -22.45
CA PHE A 144 -6.91 -25.32 -23.71
C PHE A 144 -8.20 -26.11 -23.71
N PHE A 145 -8.93 -26.05 -24.81
CA PHE A 145 -10.20 -26.74 -25.01
C PHE A 145 -10.04 -27.89 -26.01
N GLU A 146 -10.56 -29.06 -25.65
CA GLU A 146 -10.49 -30.25 -26.49
C GLU A 146 -11.85 -30.94 -26.53
N CYS A 147 -12.30 -31.33 -27.73
CA CYS A 147 -13.54 -32.07 -27.90
C CYS A 147 -13.32 -33.58 -27.82
N ASN A 148 -14.30 -34.28 -27.27
CA ASN A 148 -14.30 -35.73 -27.21
C ASN A 148 -14.31 -36.34 -28.63
N PRO A 149 -13.86 -37.60 -28.81
CA PRO A 149 -13.92 -38.28 -30.09
C PRO A 149 -15.33 -38.25 -30.71
N GLY A 150 -15.41 -37.93 -32.01
CA GLY A 150 -16.69 -37.77 -32.72
C GLY A 150 -17.26 -36.35 -32.70
N TYR A 151 -16.58 -35.39 -32.06
CA TYR A 151 -16.94 -33.97 -32.06
C TYR A 151 -15.80 -33.11 -32.61
N SER A 152 -16.15 -31.94 -33.15
CA SER A 152 -15.20 -30.91 -33.60
C SER A 152 -15.40 -29.61 -32.83
N LEU A 153 -14.29 -28.96 -32.48
CA LEU A 153 -14.29 -27.69 -31.77
C LEU A 153 -14.69 -26.54 -32.72
N VAL A 154 -15.64 -25.71 -32.29
CA VAL A 154 -16.05 -24.48 -32.96
C VAL A 154 -15.76 -23.31 -32.01
N GLY A 155 -14.93 -22.38 -32.48
CA GLY A 155 -14.44 -21.26 -31.70
C GLY A 155 -12.92 -21.36 -31.49
N TYR A 156 -12.44 -20.75 -30.41
CA TYR A 156 -11.03 -20.77 -30.04
C TYR A 156 -10.67 -22.05 -29.28
N ASP A 157 -9.45 -22.54 -29.48
CA ASP A 157 -8.89 -23.68 -28.75
C ASP A 157 -8.15 -23.28 -27.46
N THR A 158 -7.84 -21.99 -27.31
CA THR A 158 -6.99 -21.49 -26.22
C THR A 158 -7.45 -20.11 -25.73
N VAL A 159 -7.40 -19.89 -24.41
CA VAL A 159 -7.61 -18.58 -23.78
C VAL A 159 -6.51 -18.26 -22.78
N LEU A 160 -6.17 -16.97 -22.66
CA LEU A 160 -5.15 -16.47 -21.74
C LEU A 160 -5.76 -15.57 -20.67
N CYS A 161 -5.42 -15.78 -19.40
CA CYS A 161 -5.82 -14.87 -18.31
C CYS A 161 -4.89 -13.67 -18.31
N GLY A 162 -5.41 -12.51 -18.70
CA GLY A 162 -4.66 -11.28 -18.89
C GLY A 162 -4.79 -10.30 -17.73
N GLU A 163 -4.49 -9.04 -18.06
CA GLU A 163 -4.51 -7.91 -17.13
C GLU A 163 -5.87 -7.75 -16.43
N PRO A 164 -5.88 -7.17 -15.22
CA PRO A 164 -7.09 -6.94 -14.49
C PRO A 164 -7.84 -5.71 -15.02
N ASN A 165 -9.16 -5.72 -14.85
CA ASN A 165 -9.97 -4.53 -14.97
C ASN A 165 -9.78 -3.58 -13.77
N SER A 166 -10.50 -2.45 -13.76
CA SER A 166 -10.43 -1.45 -12.67
C SER A 166 -10.79 -2.02 -11.28
N ASP A 167 -11.55 -3.11 -11.24
CA ASP A 167 -11.93 -3.78 -10.00
C ASP A 167 -10.93 -4.86 -9.57
N GLY A 168 -9.82 -5.04 -10.29
CA GLY A 168 -8.76 -6.01 -9.99
C GLY A 168 -9.04 -7.44 -10.44
N ALA A 169 -10.11 -7.68 -11.21
CA ALA A 169 -10.43 -9.00 -11.75
C ALA A 169 -9.78 -9.19 -13.11
N GLY A 170 -9.06 -10.30 -13.30
CA GLY A 170 -8.41 -10.65 -14.56
C GLY A 170 -9.42 -10.87 -15.68
N GLN A 171 -9.06 -10.49 -16.90
CA GLN A 171 -9.89 -10.73 -18.08
C GLN A 171 -9.29 -11.83 -18.95
N TRP A 172 -10.12 -12.80 -19.36
CA TRP A 172 -9.71 -13.74 -20.39
C TRP A 172 -9.59 -13.02 -21.73
N SER A 173 -8.66 -13.45 -22.57
CA SER A 173 -8.38 -12.88 -23.89
C SER A 173 -9.53 -12.94 -24.91
N ILE A 174 -10.73 -13.38 -24.51
CA ILE A 174 -11.91 -13.54 -25.37
C ILE A 174 -13.11 -12.81 -24.76
N GLU A 175 -13.91 -12.15 -25.60
CA GLU A 175 -15.03 -11.31 -25.16
C GLU A 175 -16.41 -11.77 -25.63
N GLU A 176 -16.52 -12.75 -26.55
CA GLU A 176 -17.80 -13.03 -27.23
C GLU A 176 -18.53 -14.30 -26.76
N GLU A 177 -18.02 -15.54 -26.92
CA GLU A 177 -18.72 -16.75 -26.41
C GLU A 177 -17.77 -17.94 -26.14
N PRO A 178 -18.08 -18.84 -25.17
CA PRO A 178 -17.30 -20.06 -24.93
C PRO A 178 -17.28 -21.00 -26.15
N PRO A 179 -16.19 -21.77 -26.37
CA PRO A 179 -16.11 -22.64 -27.53
C PRO A 179 -17.06 -23.82 -27.35
N THR A 180 -17.53 -24.40 -28.46
CA THR A 180 -18.51 -25.49 -28.44
C THR A 180 -17.99 -26.70 -29.20
N CYS A 181 -18.44 -27.89 -28.81
CA CYS A 181 -18.14 -29.14 -29.50
C CYS A 181 -19.38 -29.62 -30.26
N ILE A 182 -19.31 -29.63 -31.59
CA ILE A 182 -20.40 -30.09 -32.47
C ILE A 182 -20.12 -31.51 -32.95
N SER A 183 -21.16 -32.34 -33.11
CA SER A 183 -21.00 -33.70 -33.62
C SER A 183 -20.47 -33.69 -35.05
N ASN A 184 -19.58 -34.62 -35.36
CA ASN A 184 -19.09 -34.80 -36.71
C ASN A 184 -20.14 -35.53 -37.54
N GLU A 185 -20.57 -34.91 -38.64
CA GLU A 185 -21.53 -35.51 -39.57
C GLU A 185 -20.83 -36.39 -40.61
N CYS A 186 -21.40 -37.55 -40.89
CA CYS A 186 -20.96 -38.39 -42.00
C CYS A 186 -21.49 -37.79 -43.32
N SER A 187 -20.60 -37.57 -44.28
CA SER A 187 -21.06 -37.27 -45.65
C SER A 187 -21.69 -38.54 -46.25
N PRO A 188 -22.85 -38.46 -46.93
CA PRO A 188 -23.37 -39.60 -47.66
C PRO A 188 -22.34 -40.00 -48.72
N GLU A 189 -21.94 -41.28 -48.70
CA GLU A 189 -21.02 -41.83 -49.69
C GLU A 189 -21.60 -41.65 -51.10
N SER A 190 -20.79 -41.13 -52.02
CA SER A 190 -21.09 -40.99 -53.46
C SER A 190 -20.83 -42.27 -54.22
#